data_AF-A0A401PPS2-F1
#
_entry.id   AF-A0A401PPS2-F1
#
_cell.length_a   1.000
_cell.length_b   1.000
_cell.length_c   1.000
_cell.angle_alpha   90.00
_cell.angle_beta   90.00
_cell.angle_gamma   90.00
#
_symmetry.space_group_name_H-M   'P 1'
#
loop_
_entity.id
_entity.type
_entity.pdbx_description
1 polymer ?
#
loop_
_entity_poly.entity_id
_entity_poly.type
_entity_poly.pdbx_seq_one_letter_code
_entity_poly.pdbx_strand_id
1 'polypeptide(L)'
;NPGYYDITASDLSVWHVPNDTPVRNWKDAAILRYHTETNFLQRYGGNLCQLFKQYPVEYNKGKCPGDNGPSSPISYDFGNAEKIKSFYGPHTHGLFWRWRILSREFAKAVWRFHSI
;
A
#
# COMPACT_ATOMS: atom_id res chain seq x y z
N ASN A 1 -9.76 -11.68 -4.46
CA ASN A 1 -11.08 -12.35 -4.55
C ASN A 1 -12.11 -11.34 -5.07
N PRO A 2 -13.39 -11.71 -5.34
CA PRO A 2 -14.40 -10.75 -5.85
C PRO A 2 -14.59 -9.50 -4.99
N GLY A 3 -14.40 -9.61 -3.67
CA GLY A 3 -14.47 -8.48 -2.76
C GLY A 3 -13.50 -7.34 -3.07
N TYR A 4 -12.43 -7.59 -3.84
CA TYR A 4 -11.50 -6.55 -4.30
C TYR A 4 -12.19 -5.44 -5.14
N TYR A 5 -13.19 -5.79 -5.93
CA TYR A 5 -13.90 -4.85 -6.81
C TYR A 5 -15.37 -4.60 -6.42
N ASP A 6 -15.95 -5.49 -5.61
CA ASP A 6 -17.37 -5.44 -5.24
C ASP A 6 -17.62 -4.77 -3.88
N ILE A 7 -16.73 -4.97 -2.89
CA ILE A 7 -16.92 -4.39 -1.56
C ILE A 7 -16.77 -2.87 -1.64
N THR A 8 -17.68 -2.17 -0.98
CA THR A 8 -17.53 -0.73 -0.68
C THR A 8 -16.92 -0.59 0.71
N ALA A 9 -15.70 -0.07 0.77
CA ALA A 9 -14.90 0.11 1.95
C ALA A 9 -14.49 1.57 2.15
N SER A 10 -14.08 1.90 3.37
CA SER A 10 -13.61 3.24 3.73
C SER A 10 -12.08 3.33 3.76
N ASP A 11 -11.44 2.28 4.26
CA ASP A 11 -10.02 2.26 4.55
C ASP A 11 -9.41 0.90 4.17
N LEU A 12 -8.08 0.82 4.21
CA LEU A 12 -7.31 -0.37 3.85
C LEU A 12 -6.40 -0.78 5.01
N SER A 13 -6.21 -2.09 5.19
CA SER A 13 -5.16 -2.65 6.05
C SER A 13 -4.21 -3.51 5.22
N VAL A 14 -2.91 -3.47 5.55
CA VAL A 14 -1.85 -4.23 4.87
C VAL A 14 -0.98 -4.92 5.90
N TRP A 15 -0.78 -6.23 5.71
CA TRP A 15 0.08 -7.06 6.54
C TRP A 15 1.20 -7.64 5.68
N HIS A 16 2.44 -7.52 6.13
CA HIS A 16 3.60 -8.18 5.51
C HIS A 16 3.83 -9.49 6.25
N VAL A 17 3.53 -10.61 5.59
CA VAL A 17 3.63 -11.95 6.17
C VAL A 17 4.70 -12.73 5.42
N PRO A 18 5.63 -13.43 6.11
CA PRO A 18 6.61 -14.28 5.46
C PRO A 18 5.95 -15.35 4.57
N ASN A 19 6.60 -15.67 3.45
CA ASN A 19 6.13 -16.71 2.53
C ASN A 19 5.92 -18.04 3.27
N ASP A 20 4.98 -18.84 2.77
CA ASP A 20 4.62 -20.16 3.29
C ASP A 20 4.10 -20.20 4.75
N THR A 21 3.83 -19.03 5.35
CA THR A 21 3.17 -18.96 6.66
C THR A 21 1.72 -19.48 6.57
N PRO A 22 1.32 -20.47 7.40
CA PRO A 22 -0.08 -20.91 7.47
C PRO A 22 -1.02 -19.77 7.89
N VAL A 23 -2.21 -19.66 7.29
CA VAL A 23 -3.18 -18.57 7.53
C VAL A 23 -3.48 -18.34 9.01
N ARG A 24 -3.59 -19.43 9.79
CA ARG A 24 -3.82 -19.37 11.25
C ARG A 24 -2.74 -18.60 12.03
N ASN A 25 -1.53 -18.48 11.48
CA ASN A 25 -0.38 -17.84 12.11
C ASN A 25 -0.10 -16.44 11.56
N TRP A 26 -0.86 -15.95 10.57
CA TRP A 26 -0.53 -14.69 9.89
C TRP A 26 -0.45 -13.49 10.83
N LYS A 27 -1.36 -13.41 11.81
CA LYS A 27 -1.40 -12.29 12.75
C LYS A 27 -0.11 -12.20 13.58
N ASP A 28 0.38 -13.34 14.05
CA ASP A 28 1.54 -13.43 14.95
C ASP A 28 2.87 -13.43 14.18
N ALA A 29 2.87 -13.98 12.97
CA ALA A 29 4.05 -14.05 12.11
C ALA A 29 4.29 -12.77 11.28
N ALA A 30 3.29 -11.89 11.16
CA ALA A 30 3.43 -10.67 10.37
C ALA A 30 4.59 -9.81 10.88
N ILE A 31 5.48 -9.42 9.99
CA ILE A 31 6.64 -8.58 10.34
C ILE A 31 6.27 -7.10 10.41
N LEU A 32 5.14 -6.71 9.81
CA LEU A 32 4.62 -5.35 9.78
C LEU A 32 3.11 -5.37 9.49
N ARG A 33 2.33 -4.59 10.24
CA ARG A 33 0.88 -4.44 10.06
C ARG A 33 0.51 -2.97 10.22
N TYR A 34 -0.28 -2.44 9.30
CA TYR A 34 -0.75 -1.07 9.35
C TYR A 34 -2.05 -0.88 8.58
N HIS A 35 -2.74 0.21 8.86
CA HIS A 35 -4.00 0.57 8.22
C HIS A 35 -4.16 2.08 8.04
N THR A 36 -5.15 2.49 7.24
CA THR A 36 -5.58 3.90 7.14
C THR A 36 -6.81 4.13 8.01
N GLU A 37 -7.01 5.38 8.45
CA GLU A 37 -8.15 5.77 9.30
C GLU A 37 -8.83 7.06 8.78
N THR A 38 -8.68 7.34 7.49
CA THR A 38 -9.08 8.63 6.91
C THR A 38 -10.29 8.52 5.98
N ASN A 39 -10.93 7.34 5.92
CA ASN A 39 -11.96 7.02 4.94
C ASN A 39 -11.49 7.28 3.50
N PHE A 40 -10.22 6.99 3.23
CA PHE A 40 -9.56 7.35 1.97
C PHE A 40 -10.26 6.74 0.75
N LEU A 41 -10.66 5.46 0.83
CA LEU A 41 -11.28 4.77 -0.29
C LEU A 41 -12.63 5.36 -0.67
N GLN A 42 -13.41 5.91 0.27
CA GLN A 42 -14.70 6.54 -0.05
C GLN A 42 -14.55 7.66 -1.08
N ARG A 43 -13.45 8.42 -1.02
CA ARG A 43 -13.17 9.52 -1.95
C ARG A 43 -12.81 9.04 -3.36
N TYR A 44 -12.44 7.76 -3.50
CA TYR A 44 -11.93 7.17 -4.75
C TYR A 44 -12.77 5.97 -5.22
N GLY A 45 -14.07 5.96 -4.89
CA GLY A 45 -15.03 4.98 -5.39
C GLY A 45 -15.18 3.72 -4.52
N GLY A 46 -14.67 3.75 -3.29
CA GLY A 46 -14.96 2.74 -2.27
C GLY A 46 -14.08 1.49 -2.31
N ASN A 47 -13.22 1.31 -3.30
CA ASN A 47 -12.25 0.21 -3.32
C ASN A 47 -11.05 0.49 -4.24
N LEU A 48 -10.04 -0.39 -4.17
CA LEU A 48 -8.82 -0.27 -4.95
C LEU A 48 -9.06 -0.41 -6.46
N CYS A 49 -10.06 -1.20 -6.88
CA CYS A 49 -10.40 -1.32 -8.30
C CYS A 49 -10.87 0.02 -8.87
N GLN A 50 -11.77 0.72 -8.17
CA GLN A 50 -12.25 2.04 -8.58
C GLN A 50 -11.13 3.09 -8.51
N LEU A 51 -10.28 3.03 -7.47
CA LEU A 51 -9.11 3.91 -7.36
C LEU A 51 -8.19 3.76 -8.58
N PHE A 52 -7.86 2.53 -9.00
CA PHE A 52 -6.99 2.33 -10.16
C PHE A 52 -7.68 2.60 -11.50
N LYS A 53 -9.01 2.64 -11.58
CA LYS A 53 -9.69 3.19 -12.77
C LYS A 53 -9.48 4.71 -12.89
N GLN A 54 -9.46 5.42 -11.76
CA GLN A 54 -9.17 6.87 -11.71
C GLN A 54 -7.67 7.17 -11.86
N TYR A 55 -6.80 6.28 -11.36
CA TYR A 55 -5.34 6.41 -11.39
C TYR A 55 -4.70 5.17 -12.04
N PRO A 56 -4.78 5.02 -13.38
CA PRO A 56 -4.39 3.77 -14.05
C PRO A 56 -2.91 3.43 -13.88
N VAL A 57 -2.64 2.15 -13.64
CA VAL A 57 -1.29 1.60 -13.49
C VAL A 57 -0.75 1.21 -14.86
N GLU A 58 -0.33 2.20 -15.64
CA GLU A 58 0.19 2.03 -17.00
C GLU A 58 1.54 2.74 -17.16
N TYR A 59 2.39 2.15 -18.02
CA TYR A 59 3.68 2.74 -18.39
C TYR A 59 3.48 4.04 -19.18
N ASN A 60 4.33 5.04 -18.94
CA ASN A 60 4.30 6.37 -19.58
C ASN A 60 2.99 7.18 -19.45
N LYS A 61 2.05 6.78 -18.58
CA LYS A 61 0.77 7.50 -18.37
C LYS A 61 0.86 8.73 -17.43
N GLY A 62 2.07 9.21 -17.11
CA GLY A 62 2.24 10.35 -16.21
C GLY A 62 3.71 10.70 -15.95
N LYS A 63 3.95 11.84 -15.31
CA LYS A 63 5.26 12.39 -14.97
C LYS A 63 5.42 12.48 -13.45
N CYS A 64 6.59 12.09 -12.96
CA CYS A 64 6.97 12.31 -11.57
C CYS A 64 7.36 13.79 -11.35
N PRO A 65 6.91 14.44 -10.26
CA PRO A 65 5.96 13.96 -9.24
C PRO A 65 4.48 14.34 -9.52
N GLY A 66 4.19 15.02 -10.62
CA GLY A 66 2.89 15.67 -10.86
C GLY A 66 1.69 14.73 -10.96
N ASP A 67 1.88 13.53 -11.50
CA ASP A 67 0.79 12.57 -11.78
C ASP A 67 0.76 11.41 -10.78
N ASN A 68 1.27 11.65 -9.58
CA ASN A 68 1.24 10.66 -8.51
C ASN A 68 -0.20 10.39 -8.05
N GLY A 69 -0.47 9.13 -7.72
CA GLY A 69 -1.76 8.75 -7.14
C GLY A 69 -1.98 9.35 -5.76
N PRO A 70 -3.22 9.28 -5.26
CA PRO A 70 -3.60 9.85 -3.99
C PRO A 70 -2.92 9.09 -2.85
N SER A 71 -2.80 9.71 -1.68
CA SER A 71 -2.10 9.12 -0.55
C SER A 71 -2.73 9.44 0.79
N SER A 72 -2.64 8.49 1.71
CA SER A 72 -3.20 8.59 3.06
C SER A 72 -2.12 8.26 4.11
N PRO A 73 -2.14 8.92 5.28
CA PRO A 73 -1.35 8.48 6.43
C PRO A 73 -1.76 7.06 6.87
N ILE A 74 -0.83 6.35 7.50
CA ILE A 74 -1.08 5.03 8.08
C ILE A 74 -0.84 5.04 9.59
N SER A 75 -1.57 4.19 10.29
CA SER A 75 -1.40 3.83 11.69
C SER A 75 -0.82 2.41 11.76
N TYR A 76 0.20 2.20 12.59
CA TYR A 76 0.85 0.89 12.72
C TYR A 76 0.16 0.04 13.79
N ASP A 77 -0.28 -1.16 13.42
CA ASP A 77 -0.78 -2.18 14.35
C ASP A 77 0.36 -3.04 14.89
N PHE A 78 1.44 -3.19 14.13
CA PHE A 78 2.66 -3.90 14.51
C PHE A 78 3.85 -3.41 13.68
N GLY A 79 4.98 -3.13 14.34
CA GLY A 79 6.14 -2.46 13.74
C GLY A 79 6.06 -0.93 13.87
N ASN A 80 6.87 -0.22 13.10
CA ASN A 80 6.94 1.24 13.13
C ASN A 80 7.59 1.81 11.86
N ALA A 81 7.69 3.14 11.79
CA ALA A 81 8.27 3.87 10.67
C ALA A 81 9.79 3.63 10.46
N GLU A 82 10.51 3.13 11.46
CA GLU A 82 11.93 2.77 11.33
C GLU A 82 12.08 1.38 10.73
N LYS A 83 11.29 0.42 11.22
CA LYS A 83 11.25 -0.96 10.74
C LYS A 83 10.82 -1.04 9.28
N ILE A 84 9.86 -0.22 8.85
CA ILE A 84 9.46 -0.19 7.43
C ILE A 84 10.62 0.29 6.54
N LYS A 85 11.42 1.27 7.00
CA LYS A 85 12.58 1.78 6.22
C LYS A 85 13.64 0.71 6.04
N SER A 86 13.89 -0.13 7.05
CA SER A 86 14.89 -1.19 6.95
C SER A 86 14.54 -2.29 5.94
N PHE A 87 13.28 -2.40 5.52
CA PHE A 87 12.88 -3.32 4.45
C PHE A 87 13.21 -2.83 3.04
N TYR A 88 13.54 -1.54 2.89
CA TYR A 88 13.89 -0.95 1.59
C TYR A 88 15.35 -0.48 1.58
N GLY A 89 15.91 -0.36 0.37
CA GLY A 89 17.30 0.05 0.19
C GLY A 89 17.60 1.43 0.82
N PRO A 90 18.85 1.67 1.27
CA PRO A 90 19.21 2.90 1.99
C PRO A 90 18.94 4.18 1.18
N HIS A 91 19.08 4.12 -0.15
CA HIS A 91 18.82 5.25 -1.05
C HIS A 91 17.33 5.66 -1.10
N THR A 92 16.41 4.82 -0.65
CA THR A 92 14.97 5.14 -0.65
C THR A 92 14.48 5.71 0.69
N HIS A 93 15.32 5.77 1.72
CA HIS A 93 14.91 6.22 3.06
C HIS A 93 14.43 7.67 3.09
N GLY A 94 15.10 8.57 2.36
CA GLY A 94 14.69 9.97 2.20
C GLY A 94 13.46 10.17 1.31
N LEU A 95 13.14 9.17 0.48
CA LEU A 95 11.97 9.15 -0.38
C LEU A 95 10.72 8.71 0.40
N PHE A 96 10.86 7.90 1.46
CA PHE A 96 9.73 7.34 2.21
C PHE A 96 8.82 8.37 2.90
N TRP A 97 9.39 9.50 3.37
CA TRP A 97 8.60 10.63 3.88
C TRP A 97 7.95 11.45 2.75
N ARG A 98 8.60 11.47 1.59
CA ARG A 98 8.17 12.22 0.39
C ARG A 98 7.09 11.48 -0.41
N TRP A 99 7.11 10.15 -0.39
CA TRP A 99 6.09 9.26 -0.93
C TRP A 99 5.22 8.78 0.22
N ARG A 100 4.14 9.51 0.47
CA ARG A 100 3.13 9.14 1.46
C ARG A 100 2.69 7.68 1.27
N ILE A 101 2.42 7.02 2.40
CA ILE A 101 2.66 5.59 2.65
C ILE A 101 1.71 4.64 1.89
N LEU A 102 0.71 5.18 1.19
CA LEU A 102 -0.14 4.45 0.25
C LEU A 102 -0.41 5.31 -0.99
N SER A 103 0.59 5.47 -1.86
CA SER A 103 0.42 6.08 -3.19
C SER A 103 0.38 5.02 -4.28
N ARG A 104 -0.09 5.38 -5.48
CA ARG A 104 0.05 4.54 -6.70
C ARG A 104 1.49 4.04 -6.89
N GLU A 105 2.48 4.86 -6.59
CA GLU A 105 3.89 4.49 -6.71
C GLU A 105 4.34 3.52 -5.60
N PHE A 106 3.78 3.62 -4.39
CA PHE A 106 3.97 2.61 -3.34
C PHE A 106 3.30 1.28 -3.73
N ALA A 107 2.08 1.32 -4.28
CA ALA A 107 1.40 0.12 -4.76
C ALA A 107 2.16 -0.59 -5.89
N LYS A 108 2.73 0.19 -6.84
CA LYS A 108 3.65 -0.34 -7.86
C LYS A 108 4.90 -0.95 -7.24
N ALA A 109 5.52 -0.29 -6.25
CA ALA A 109 6.73 -0.78 -5.60
C ALA A 109 6.48 -2.10 -4.86
N VAL A 110 5.37 -2.23 -4.13
CA VAL A 110 4.98 -3.46 -3.42
C VAL A 110 4.69 -4.61 -4.39
N TRP A 111 4.05 -4.33 -5.54
CA TRP A 111 3.79 -5.35 -6.57
C TRP A 111 5.02 -5.75 -7.37
N ARG A 112 5.99 -4.85 -7.59
CA ARG A 112 7.20 -5.13 -8.37
C ARG A 112 8.14 -6.14 -7.70
N PHE A 113 8.00 -6.38 -6.39
CA PHE A 113 8.74 -7.41 -5.67
C PHE A 113 8.16 -8.82 -5.79
N HIS A 114 6.94 -8.99 -6.33
CA HIS A 114 6.29 -10.30 -6.51
C HIS A 114 6.34 -10.81 -7.96
N SER A 115 7.17 -10.22 -8.83
CA SER A 115 7.26 -10.61 -10.25
C SER A 115 8.69 -10.63 -10.80
N ILE A 116 9.68 -10.93 -9.95
CA ILE A 116 11.04 -11.30 -10.37
C ILE A 116 11.35 -12.66 -9.74
#